data_AF-A0A7Y2D0N2-F1
#
_entry.id   AF-A0A7Y2D0N2-F1
#
_cell.length_a   1.000
_cell.length_b   1.000
_cell.length_c   1.000
_cell.angle_alpha   90.00
_cell.angle_beta   90.00
_cell.angle_gamma   90.00
#
_symmetry.space_group_name_H-M   'P 1'
#
loop_
_entity.id
_entity.type
_entity.pdbx_description
1 polymer ?
#
loop_
_entity_poly.entity_id
_entity_poly.type
_entity_poly.pdbx_seq_one_letter_code
_entity_poly.pdbx_strand_id
1 'polypeptide(L)'
;MITRRDILKTFLGLPIALTACKTDYEQTQIEGEIVGATDNIGHILREKRNWQRPTDVKEALDVVVVGGGIAGLSAAWELSKKEGTSFRLFELERRLGGTSASGAVNVDNNQFNRLENNGKFAYPWGAHYLPVPFKGNTDLVELLDEMDLLESSGEAGEPVIREEFLTRDPEERVFYKGRWYEGLYLHAGETKEDERQFERFETLLTYWTAWKDGSGKRAFAVPLHNCSQDSEVTNLDSISFAKWLE
;
A
#
# COMPACT_ATOMS: atom_id res chain seq x y z
N MET A 1 4.58 27.21 -66.95
CA MET A 1 5.43 26.17 -67.56
C MET A 1 6.05 25.37 -66.43
N ILE A 2 5.73 24.08 -66.33
CA ILE A 2 6.33 23.20 -65.31
C ILE A 2 7.74 22.86 -65.80
N THR A 3 8.76 23.11 -64.99
CA THR A 3 10.15 22.80 -65.37
C THR A 3 10.50 21.36 -65.01
N ARG A 4 11.53 20.78 -65.65
CA ARG A 4 12.05 19.45 -65.28
C ARG A 4 12.41 19.34 -63.79
N ARG A 5 12.89 20.45 -63.20
CA ARG A 5 13.23 20.52 -61.77
C ARG A 5 11.98 20.42 -60.89
N ASP A 6 10.87 20.99 -61.32
CA ASP A 6 9.60 20.91 -60.59
C ASP A 6 9.05 19.48 -60.65
N ILE A 7 9.11 18.83 -61.81
CA ILE A 7 8.70 17.42 -61.97
C ILE A 7 9.53 16.51 -61.08
N LEU A 8 10.86 16.68 -61.03
CA LEU A 8 11.74 15.86 -60.19
C LEU A 8 11.52 16.09 -58.69
N LYS A 9 11.29 17.35 -58.26
CA LYS A 9 10.93 17.66 -56.86
C LYS A 9 9.61 17.02 -56.46
N THR A 10 8.61 17.02 -57.36
CA THR A 10 7.33 16.37 -57.10
C THR A 10 7.47 14.85 -57.11
N PHE A 11 8.17 14.25 -58.08
CA PHE A 11 8.33 12.78 -58.14
C PHE A 11 9.21 12.20 -57.02
N LEU A 12 10.22 12.93 -56.53
CA LEU A 12 11.08 12.45 -55.43
C LEU A 12 10.54 12.85 -54.06
N GLY A 13 9.89 14.00 -53.93
CA GLY A 13 9.38 14.50 -52.66
C GLY A 13 8.00 13.98 -52.27
N LEU A 14 7.11 13.76 -53.25
CA LEU A 14 5.73 13.31 -52.99
C LEU A 14 5.66 11.89 -52.43
N PRO A 15 6.44 10.90 -52.89
CA PRO A 15 6.43 9.56 -52.29
C PRO A 15 6.95 9.56 -50.85
N ILE A 16 7.99 10.37 -50.55
CA ILE A 16 8.57 10.51 -49.21
C ILE A 16 7.58 11.22 -48.27
N ALA A 17 6.92 12.29 -48.74
CA ALA A 17 5.89 12.98 -47.98
C ALA A 17 4.65 12.09 -47.73
N LEU A 18 4.27 11.24 -48.69
CA LEU A 18 3.15 10.30 -48.58
C LEU A 18 3.47 9.04 -47.75
N THR A 19 4.74 8.70 -47.56
CA THR A 19 5.17 7.60 -46.66
C THR A 19 5.50 8.09 -45.25
N ALA A 20 5.93 9.34 -45.07
CA ALA A 20 6.22 9.93 -43.76
C ALA A 20 4.98 10.12 -42.87
N CYS A 21 3.77 10.13 -43.45
CA CYS A 21 2.51 10.23 -42.70
C CYS A 21 1.75 8.90 -42.54
N LYS A 22 2.33 7.77 -42.97
CA LYS A 22 1.79 6.45 -42.65
C LYS A 22 2.33 5.99 -41.31
N THR A 23 1.74 6.49 -40.23
CA THR A 23 1.74 5.76 -38.97
C THR A 23 0.78 4.57 -39.10
N ASP A 24 1.17 3.55 -39.87
CA ASP A 24 0.56 2.20 -39.84
C ASP A 24 1.01 1.46 -38.56
N TYR A 25 1.12 2.18 -37.44
CA TYR A 25 1.01 1.53 -36.15
C TYR A 25 -0.48 1.29 -35.97
N GLU A 26 -0.91 0.03 -36.08
CA GLU A 26 -2.10 -0.37 -35.34
C GLU A 26 -1.87 0.13 -33.92
N GLN A 27 -2.61 1.17 -33.54
CA GLN A 27 -2.72 1.53 -32.14
C GLN A 27 -3.38 0.32 -31.51
N THR A 28 -2.57 -0.59 -30.97
CA THR A 28 -3.05 -1.58 -30.03
C THR A 28 -3.74 -0.77 -28.95
N GLN A 29 -5.07 -0.77 -28.99
CA GLN A 29 -5.84 -0.18 -27.93
C GLN A 29 -5.54 -1.04 -26.71
N ILE A 30 -4.65 -0.53 -25.85
CA ILE A 30 -4.43 -1.14 -24.55
C ILE A 30 -5.73 -0.89 -23.79
N GLU A 31 -6.54 -1.93 -23.70
CA GLU A 31 -7.72 -1.92 -22.86
C GLU A 31 -7.29 -1.76 -21.40
N GLY A 32 -8.01 -0.93 -20.66
CA GLY A 32 -7.71 -0.66 -19.27
C GLY A 32 -8.77 0.24 -18.65
N GLU A 33 -8.90 0.14 -17.33
CA GLU A 33 -9.74 1.02 -16.53
C GLU A 33 -8.90 1.62 -15.39
N ILE A 34 -9.30 2.81 -14.92
CA ILE A 34 -8.76 3.33 -13.66
C ILE A 34 -9.40 2.53 -12.53
N VAL A 35 -8.59 1.71 -11.87
CA VAL A 35 -8.99 0.92 -10.72
C VAL A 35 -8.75 1.74 -9.45
N GLY A 36 -9.79 2.06 -8.70
CA GLY A 36 -9.71 2.87 -7.48
C GLY A 36 -11.07 3.20 -6.89
N ALA A 37 -11.11 4.23 -6.03
CA ALA A 37 -12.35 4.78 -5.49
C ALA A 37 -13.25 5.30 -6.63
N THR A 38 -14.56 5.17 -6.45
CA THR A 38 -15.53 5.53 -7.47
C THR A 38 -15.68 7.05 -7.55
N ASP A 39 -15.15 7.64 -8.61
CA ASP A 39 -15.23 9.08 -8.89
C ASP A 39 -16.68 9.57 -9.00
N ASN A 40 -17.55 8.77 -9.63
CA ASN A 40 -18.99 9.03 -9.72
C ASN A 40 -19.59 9.25 -8.34
N ILE A 41 -19.32 8.36 -7.37
CA ILE A 41 -19.86 8.49 -6.02
C ILE A 41 -19.32 9.75 -5.32
N GLY A 42 -18.03 10.05 -5.46
CA GLY A 42 -17.46 11.30 -4.95
C GLY A 42 -18.08 12.55 -5.59
N HIS A 43 -18.46 12.48 -6.86
CA HIS A 43 -19.09 13.57 -7.61
C HIS A 43 -20.55 13.78 -7.25
N ILE A 44 -21.24 12.77 -6.71
CA ILE A 44 -22.63 12.89 -6.23
C ILE A 44 -22.80 14.11 -5.29
N LEU A 45 -21.82 14.40 -4.45
CA LEU A 45 -21.83 15.56 -3.54
C LEU A 45 -21.84 16.91 -4.27
N ARG A 46 -21.27 16.97 -5.49
CA ARG A 46 -21.23 18.17 -6.33
C ARG A 46 -22.52 18.41 -7.10
N GLU A 47 -23.30 17.35 -7.34
CA GLU A 47 -24.50 17.38 -8.17
C GLU A 47 -25.71 18.05 -7.47
N LYS A 48 -25.57 18.48 -6.21
CA LYS A 48 -26.64 19.12 -5.41
C LYS A 48 -27.98 18.37 -5.49
N ARG A 49 -27.93 17.04 -5.57
CA ARG A 49 -29.14 16.21 -5.64
C ARG A 49 -29.95 16.37 -4.36
N ASN A 50 -31.27 16.47 -4.51
CA ASN A 50 -32.19 16.40 -3.38
C ASN A 50 -32.45 14.92 -3.06
N TRP A 51 -31.87 14.45 -1.97
CA TRP A 51 -32.11 13.10 -1.46
C TRP A 51 -33.41 13.10 -0.68
N GLN A 52 -34.36 12.25 -1.07
CA GLN A 52 -35.47 11.91 -0.19
C GLN A 52 -34.90 11.08 0.96
N ARG A 53 -34.74 11.71 2.12
CA ARG A 53 -34.37 10.99 3.34
C ARG A 53 -35.56 10.10 3.74
N PRO A 54 -35.36 8.79 3.94
CA PRO A 54 -36.39 7.96 4.54
C PRO A 54 -36.78 8.54 5.91
N THR A 55 -38.04 8.95 6.08
CA THR A 55 -38.54 9.51 7.35
C THR A 55 -38.86 8.43 8.38
N ASP A 56 -39.04 7.20 7.90
CA ASP A 56 -39.62 6.11 8.67
C ASP A 56 -38.56 5.16 9.24
N VAL A 57 -37.28 5.36 8.88
CA VAL A 57 -36.15 4.61 9.42
C VAL A 57 -35.45 5.45 10.48
N LYS A 58 -35.78 5.19 11.74
CA LYS A 58 -35.09 5.73 12.92
C LYS A 58 -34.52 4.57 13.70
N GLU A 59 -33.22 4.38 13.57
CA GLU A 59 -32.47 3.41 14.36
C GLU A 59 -31.57 4.18 15.32
N ALA A 60 -31.60 3.79 16.60
CA ALA A 60 -30.65 4.28 17.59
C ALA A 60 -29.50 3.27 17.66
N LEU A 61 -28.28 3.76 17.45
CA LEU A 61 -27.04 3.00 17.56
C LEU A 61 -26.13 3.73 18.55
N ASP A 62 -25.38 2.98 19.34
CA ASP A 62 -24.37 3.54 20.24
C ASP A 62 -23.18 4.08 19.45
N VAL A 63 -22.80 3.36 18.37
CA VAL A 63 -21.65 3.72 17.52
C VAL A 63 -21.99 3.58 16.03
N VAL A 64 -21.57 4.57 15.25
CA VAL A 64 -21.59 4.52 13.78
C VAL A 64 -20.16 4.58 13.27
N VAL A 65 -19.74 3.55 12.53
CA VAL A 65 -18.44 3.48 11.87
C VAL A 65 -18.63 3.88 10.40
N VAL A 66 -17.92 4.92 9.96
CA VAL A 66 -17.97 5.41 8.58
C VAL A 66 -16.64 5.09 7.91
N GLY A 67 -16.69 4.25 6.88
CA GLY A 67 -15.54 3.70 6.16
C GLY A 67 -15.29 2.24 6.53
N GLY A 68 -15.21 1.39 5.52
CA GLY A 68 -14.90 -0.04 5.56
C GLY A 68 -13.46 -0.36 5.18
N GLY A 69 -12.54 0.60 5.32
CA GLY A 69 -11.09 0.34 5.31
C GLY A 69 -10.60 -0.32 6.59
N ILE A 70 -9.31 -0.65 6.66
CA ILE A 70 -8.73 -1.38 7.81
C ILE A 70 -9.02 -0.71 9.16
N ALA A 71 -8.96 0.62 9.26
CA ALA A 71 -9.27 1.33 10.51
C ALA A 71 -10.73 1.13 10.96
N GLY A 72 -11.69 1.21 10.03
CA GLY A 72 -13.10 0.99 10.34
C GLY A 72 -13.41 -0.47 10.63
N LEU A 73 -12.77 -1.40 9.91
CA LEU A 73 -12.88 -2.83 10.17
C LEU A 73 -12.27 -3.22 11.52
N SER A 74 -11.12 -2.67 11.90
CA SER A 74 -10.52 -2.87 13.22
C SER A 74 -11.41 -2.30 14.34
N ALA A 75 -12.01 -1.13 14.15
CA ALA A 75 -12.97 -0.58 15.10
C ALA A 75 -14.23 -1.46 15.22
N ALA A 76 -14.76 -1.95 14.09
CA ALA A 76 -15.90 -2.86 14.07
C ALA A 76 -15.57 -4.21 14.72
N TRP A 77 -14.38 -4.76 14.49
CA TRP A 77 -13.87 -5.96 15.15
C TRP A 77 -13.84 -5.77 16.66
N GLU A 78 -13.26 -4.68 17.16
CA GLU A 78 -13.26 -4.40 18.59
C GLU A 78 -14.65 -4.19 19.19
N LEU A 79 -15.54 -3.49 18.49
CA LEU A 79 -16.92 -3.31 18.93
C LEU A 79 -17.69 -4.64 18.94
N SER A 80 -17.39 -5.56 18.02
CA SER A 80 -18.04 -6.87 17.94
C SER A 80 -17.77 -7.75 19.17
N LYS A 81 -16.64 -7.54 19.85
CA LYS A 81 -16.27 -8.23 21.10
C LYS A 81 -16.99 -7.67 22.33
N LYS A 82 -17.65 -6.50 22.22
CA LYS A 82 -18.30 -5.81 23.34
C LYS A 82 -19.80 -6.10 23.39
N GLU A 83 -20.20 -6.93 24.35
CA GLU A 83 -21.62 -7.19 24.61
C GLU A 83 -22.38 -5.88 24.93
N GLY A 84 -23.60 -5.77 24.38
CA GLY A 84 -24.49 -4.65 24.66
C GLY A 84 -24.18 -3.34 23.92
N THR A 85 -23.15 -3.27 23.07
CA THR A 85 -22.88 -2.10 22.22
C THR A 85 -23.47 -2.30 20.83
N SER A 86 -24.49 -1.53 20.48
CA SER A 86 -25.07 -1.53 19.14
C SER A 86 -24.24 -0.67 18.18
N PHE A 87 -23.84 -1.24 17.04
CA PHE A 87 -23.09 -0.49 16.04
C PHE A 87 -23.41 -0.91 14.61
N ARG A 88 -23.09 -0.01 13.67
CA ARG A 88 -23.13 -0.30 12.23
C ARG A 88 -21.96 0.34 11.50
N LEU A 89 -21.38 -0.41 10.56
CA LEU A 89 -20.38 0.07 9.62
C LEU A 89 -21.04 0.43 8.29
N PHE A 90 -20.69 1.60 7.77
CA PHE A 90 -21.11 2.08 6.46
C PHE A 90 -19.90 2.26 5.56
N GLU A 91 -19.87 1.58 4.43
CA GLU A 91 -18.88 1.77 3.37
C GLU A 91 -19.56 2.38 2.14
N LEU A 92 -18.88 3.34 1.54
CA LEU A 92 -19.33 4.06 0.36
C LEU A 92 -19.15 3.19 -0.90
N GLU A 93 -18.04 2.46 -0.95
CA GLU A 93 -17.66 1.57 -2.03
C GLU A 93 -18.38 0.21 -1.95
N ARG A 94 -18.37 -0.53 -3.05
CA ARG A 94 -18.99 -1.86 -3.10
C ARG A 94 -18.21 -2.93 -2.33
N ARG A 95 -16.96 -2.65 -1.94
CA ARG A 95 -16.06 -3.59 -1.27
C ARG A 95 -15.39 -2.93 -0.08
N LEU A 96 -15.22 -3.73 0.96
CA LEU A 96 -14.40 -3.39 2.12
C LEU A 96 -12.91 -3.49 1.79
N GLY A 97 -12.08 -3.00 2.70
CA GLY A 97 -10.61 -3.06 2.64
C GLY A 97 -9.96 -1.71 2.36
N GLY A 98 -10.67 -0.76 1.73
CA GLY A 98 -10.13 0.57 1.42
C GLY A 98 -8.81 0.47 0.64
N THR A 99 -7.74 1.07 1.15
CA THR A 99 -6.39 1.02 0.56
C THR A 99 -5.67 -0.32 0.72
N SER A 100 -6.30 -1.31 1.36
CA SER A 100 -5.81 -2.70 1.49
C SER A 100 -6.60 -3.68 0.63
N ALA A 101 -7.22 -3.19 -0.44
CA ALA A 101 -7.97 -4.03 -1.37
C ALA A 101 -7.07 -4.94 -2.22
N SER A 102 -7.64 -6.04 -2.71
CA SER A 102 -7.01 -7.00 -3.62
C SER A 102 -7.90 -7.29 -4.84
N GLY A 103 -7.36 -8.00 -5.82
CA GLY A 103 -8.06 -8.57 -6.96
C GLY A 103 -7.64 -10.02 -7.19
N ALA A 104 -8.29 -10.69 -8.15
CA ALA A 104 -7.92 -12.04 -8.55
C ALA A 104 -8.08 -12.28 -10.06
N VAL A 105 -7.21 -13.10 -10.63
CA VAL A 105 -7.21 -13.47 -12.05
C VAL A 105 -7.56 -14.93 -12.19
N ASN A 106 -8.55 -15.20 -13.03
CA ASN A 106 -8.77 -16.56 -13.49
C ASN A 106 -7.64 -16.93 -14.47
N VAL A 107 -6.80 -17.86 -14.04
CA VAL A 107 -5.63 -18.31 -14.78
C VAL A 107 -5.97 -19.06 -16.07
N ASP A 108 -7.15 -19.69 -16.14
CA ASP A 108 -7.54 -20.51 -17.29
C ASP A 108 -7.95 -19.67 -18.51
N ASN A 109 -8.44 -18.45 -18.29
CA ASN A 109 -8.94 -17.59 -19.36
C ASN A 109 -8.42 -16.14 -19.28
N ASN A 110 -7.45 -15.90 -18.39
CA ASN A 110 -6.83 -14.60 -18.13
C ASN A 110 -7.85 -13.47 -17.83
N GLN A 111 -9.03 -13.82 -17.32
CA GLN A 111 -10.05 -12.82 -16.97
C GLN A 111 -9.79 -12.27 -15.57
N PHE A 112 -9.67 -10.95 -15.50
CA PHE A 112 -9.59 -10.18 -14.26
C PHE A 112 -10.97 -10.15 -13.59
N ASN A 113 -11.05 -10.62 -12.33
CA ASN A 113 -12.28 -10.55 -11.56
C ASN A 113 -12.01 -9.80 -10.24
N ARG A 114 -12.75 -8.69 -10.07
CA ARG A 114 -12.64 -7.80 -8.90
C ARG A 114 -13.46 -8.29 -7.70
N LEU A 115 -14.31 -9.31 -7.85
CA LEU A 115 -15.35 -9.62 -6.86
C LEU A 115 -15.21 -11.01 -6.23
N GLU A 116 -14.35 -11.91 -6.74
CA GLU A 116 -14.30 -13.30 -6.29
C GLU A 116 -12.88 -13.88 -6.27
N ASN A 117 -12.46 -14.36 -5.09
CA ASN A 117 -11.17 -15.01 -4.83
C ASN A 117 -11.23 -16.56 -4.90
N ASN A 118 -12.29 -17.14 -5.48
CA ASN A 118 -12.56 -18.58 -5.47
C ASN A 118 -11.64 -19.38 -6.44
N GLY A 119 -10.37 -19.60 -6.08
CA GLY A 119 -9.46 -20.49 -6.81
C GLY A 119 -8.69 -19.83 -7.97
N LYS A 120 -8.39 -18.54 -7.82
CA LYS A 120 -7.77 -17.66 -8.81
C LYS A 120 -6.44 -17.13 -8.28
N PHE A 121 -5.52 -16.71 -9.16
CA PHE A 121 -4.29 -16.05 -8.72
C PHE A 121 -4.65 -14.68 -8.13
N ALA A 122 -4.57 -14.55 -6.80
CA ALA A 122 -4.88 -13.31 -6.09
C ALA A 122 -3.66 -12.38 -6.08
N TYR A 123 -3.92 -11.07 -6.14
CA TYR A 123 -2.87 -10.05 -6.12
C TYR A 123 -3.36 -8.79 -5.39
N PRO A 124 -2.46 -8.08 -4.70
CA PRO A 124 -2.81 -6.86 -3.99
C PRO A 124 -2.98 -5.67 -4.95
N TRP A 125 -3.86 -4.74 -4.61
CA TRP A 125 -3.93 -3.41 -5.25
C TRP A 125 -3.34 -2.30 -4.39
N GLY A 126 -3.21 -2.53 -3.08
CA GLY A 126 -2.60 -1.59 -2.17
C GLY A 126 -1.82 -2.29 -1.06
N ALA A 127 -1.95 -1.77 0.15
CA ALA A 127 -1.24 -2.28 1.31
C ALA A 127 -1.60 -3.75 1.57
N HIS A 128 -0.60 -4.63 1.57
CA HIS A 128 -0.80 -6.09 1.60
C HIS A 128 0.19 -6.85 2.50
N TYR A 129 1.07 -6.12 3.18
CA TYR A 129 1.98 -6.67 4.17
C TYR A 129 2.00 -5.77 5.40
N LEU A 130 2.34 -6.37 6.52
CA LEU A 130 2.62 -5.70 7.79
C LEU A 130 3.89 -6.33 8.37
N PRO A 131 4.69 -5.58 9.15
CA PRO A 131 5.80 -6.18 9.89
C PRO A 131 5.28 -7.26 10.85
N VAL A 132 5.99 -8.37 10.98
CA VAL A 132 5.66 -9.39 11.99
C VAL A 132 5.55 -8.71 13.35
N PRO A 133 4.38 -8.80 14.04
CA PRO A 133 4.19 -8.09 15.29
C PRO A 133 5.12 -8.64 16.36
N PHE A 134 5.58 -7.77 17.25
CA PHE A 134 6.17 -8.21 18.50
C PHE A 134 5.08 -8.74 19.43
N LYS A 135 5.44 -9.63 20.37
CA LYS A 135 4.48 -10.11 21.39
C LYS A 135 3.74 -9.03 22.18
N GLY A 136 4.33 -7.84 22.31
CA GLY A 136 3.72 -6.71 23.01
C GLY A 136 2.59 -6.03 22.24
N ASN A 137 2.40 -6.34 20.96
CA ASN A 137 1.27 -5.85 20.16
C ASN A 137 0.11 -6.86 20.25
N THR A 138 -0.48 -6.96 21.44
CA THR A 138 -1.47 -7.98 21.80
C THR A 138 -2.68 -7.99 20.87
N ASP A 139 -3.18 -6.81 20.51
CA ASP A 139 -4.39 -6.67 19.70
C ASP A 139 -4.16 -7.18 18.26
N LEU A 140 -2.98 -6.89 17.69
CA LEU A 140 -2.63 -7.40 16.37
C LEU A 140 -2.35 -8.91 16.41
N VAL A 141 -1.69 -9.40 17.46
CA VAL A 141 -1.45 -10.84 17.64
C VAL A 141 -2.78 -11.61 17.76
N GLU A 142 -3.73 -11.12 18.56
CA GLU A 142 -5.07 -11.69 18.69
C GLU A 142 -5.79 -11.72 17.35
N LEU A 143 -5.78 -10.61 16.61
CA LEU A 143 -6.41 -10.56 15.28
C LEU A 143 -5.79 -11.56 14.29
N LEU A 144 -4.46 -11.68 14.26
CA LEU A 144 -3.79 -12.63 13.35
C LEU A 144 -4.04 -14.09 13.74
N ASP A 145 -4.20 -14.38 15.04
CA ASP A 145 -4.59 -15.70 15.56
C ASP A 145 -6.02 -16.05 15.14
N GLU A 146 -6.98 -15.13 15.32
CA GLU A 146 -8.37 -15.29 14.86
C GLU A 146 -8.48 -15.52 13.34
N MET A 147 -7.52 -14.98 12.58
CA MET A 147 -7.42 -15.15 11.13
C MET A 147 -6.69 -16.44 10.71
N ASP A 148 -6.28 -17.31 11.65
CA ASP A 148 -5.54 -18.56 11.40
C ASP A 148 -4.17 -18.34 10.70
N LEU A 149 -3.53 -17.21 10.99
CA LEU A 149 -2.24 -16.84 10.39
C LEU A 149 -1.03 -17.24 11.24
N LEU A 150 -1.24 -17.57 12.52
CA LEU A 150 -0.20 -18.02 13.43
C LEU A 150 -0.04 -19.54 13.37
N GLU A 151 1.20 -20.03 13.46
CA GLU A 151 1.49 -21.46 13.59
C GLU A 151 1.50 -21.87 15.07
N SER A 152 2.15 -21.06 15.92
CA SER A 152 2.24 -21.26 17.37
C SER A 152 2.83 -20.03 18.06
N SER A 153 2.92 -20.08 19.40
CA SER A 153 3.77 -19.17 20.17
C SER A 153 5.16 -19.79 20.35
N GLY A 154 6.21 -19.05 19.99
CA GLY A 154 7.60 -19.48 20.19
C GLY A 154 7.99 -19.58 21.67
N GLU A 155 9.20 -20.09 21.96
CA GLU A 155 9.66 -20.41 23.33
C GLU A 155 9.55 -19.23 24.34
N ALA A 156 9.67 -17.99 23.86
CA ALA A 156 9.58 -16.78 24.67
C ALA A 156 8.25 -16.02 24.53
N GLY A 157 7.23 -16.67 23.97
CA GLY A 157 5.90 -16.10 23.69
C GLY A 157 5.86 -15.16 22.49
N GLU A 158 6.82 -15.25 21.58
CA GLU A 158 6.80 -14.48 20.33
C GLU A 158 5.84 -15.13 19.32
N PRO A 159 5.07 -14.35 18.55
CA PRO A 159 4.20 -14.90 17.51
C PRO A 159 5.03 -15.52 16.38
N VAL A 160 4.72 -16.77 16.02
CA VAL A 160 5.29 -17.43 14.84
C VAL A 160 4.23 -17.43 13.74
N ILE A 161 4.47 -16.67 12.67
CA ILE A 161 3.57 -16.60 11.50
C ILE A 161 3.82 -17.83 10.63
N ARG A 162 2.75 -18.41 10.08
CA ARG A 162 2.86 -19.52 9.13
C ARG A 162 3.63 -19.08 7.89
N GLU A 163 4.55 -19.93 7.44
CA GLU A 163 5.49 -19.64 6.34
C GLU A 163 4.79 -19.20 5.05
N GLU A 164 3.60 -19.73 4.74
CA GLU A 164 2.83 -19.36 3.54
C GLU A 164 2.36 -17.90 3.50
N PHE A 165 2.35 -17.21 4.65
CA PHE A 165 1.96 -15.80 4.76
C PHE A 165 3.16 -14.85 4.91
N LEU A 166 4.38 -15.37 4.95
CA LEU A 166 5.59 -14.57 5.03
C LEU A 166 6.09 -14.15 3.63
N THR A 167 6.80 -13.01 3.60
CA THR A 167 7.45 -12.54 2.37
C THR A 167 8.67 -13.41 2.10
N ARG A 168 8.82 -13.88 0.85
CA ARG A 168 9.97 -14.69 0.43
C ARG A 168 11.13 -13.81 0.02
N ASP A 169 12.34 -14.30 0.30
CA ASP A 169 13.61 -13.70 -0.10
C ASP A 169 13.83 -13.76 -1.64
N PRO A 170 14.45 -12.74 -2.29
CA PRO A 170 14.92 -11.47 -1.74
C PRO A 170 13.75 -10.54 -1.38
N GLU A 171 13.77 -10.00 -0.17
CA GLU A 171 12.72 -9.11 0.35
C GLU A 171 12.56 -7.85 -0.51
N GLU A 172 13.68 -7.30 -0.99
CA GLU A 172 13.71 -6.02 -1.69
C GLU A 172 14.86 -5.92 -2.71
N ARG A 173 14.64 -5.10 -3.75
CA ARG A 173 15.60 -4.85 -4.81
C ARG A 173 15.33 -3.55 -5.57
N VAL A 174 16.39 -2.91 -6.05
CA VAL A 174 16.31 -1.73 -6.92
C VAL A 174 16.75 -2.08 -8.34
N PHE A 175 15.96 -1.67 -9.34
CA PHE A 175 16.35 -1.79 -10.75
C PHE A 175 17.09 -0.55 -11.21
N TYR A 176 18.35 -0.71 -11.60
CA TYR A 176 19.17 0.39 -12.08
C TYR A 176 20.02 -0.05 -13.27
N LYS A 177 20.01 0.75 -14.35
CA LYS A 177 20.81 0.54 -15.58
C LYS A 177 20.74 -0.90 -16.12
N GLY A 178 19.56 -1.49 -16.17
CA GLY A 178 19.35 -2.82 -16.77
C GLY A 178 19.65 -4.00 -15.83
N ARG A 179 19.94 -3.75 -14.55
CA ARG A 179 20.27 -4.80 -13.57
C ARG A 179 19.47 -4.59 -12.29
N TRP A 180 19.16 -5.70 -11.62
CA TRP A 180 18.61 -5.70 -10.27
C TRP A 180 19.74 -5.75 -9.24
N TYR A 181 19.66 -4.90 -8.24
CA TYR A 181 20.54 -4.85 -7.08
C TYR A 181 19.71 -5.18 -5.84
N GLU A 182 20.24 -6.04 -4.98
CA GLU A 182 19.61 -6.42 -3.72
C GLU A 182 19.60 -5.24 -2.74
N GLY A 183 18.56 -5.15 -1.90
CA GLY A 183 18.37 -4.05 -0.95
C GLY A 183 17.70 -2.82 -1.57
N LEU A 184 17.27 -1.89 -0.72
CA LEU A 184 16.75 -0.57 -1.11
C LEU A 184 17.84 0.48 -1.35
N TYR A 185 19.05 0.29 -0.81
CA TYR A 185 20.16 1.22 -1.00
C TYR A 185 21.08 0.78 -2.16
N LEU A 186 21.25 1.66 -3.13
CA LEU A 186 22.05 1.37 -4.32
C LEU A 186 23.54 1.65 -4.09
N HIS A 187 24.28 0.63 -3.65
CA HIS A 187 25.74 0.71 -3.49
C HIS A 187 26.50 0.95 -4.81
N ALA A 188 25.89 0.61 -5.96
CA ALA A 188 26.55 0.72 -7.25
C ALA A 188 26.79 2.19 -7.65
N GLY A 189 28.03 2.64 -7.50
CA GLY A 189 28.45 4.00 -7.83
C GLY A 189 28.54 4.93 -6.63
N GLU A 190 28.41 4.41 -5.40
CA GLU A 190 28.62 5.19 -4.19
C GLU A 190 30.09 5.60 -4.02
N THR A 191 30.30 6.78 -3.47
CA THR A 191 31.61 7.25 -3.06
C THR A 191 31.97 6.68 -1.67
N LYS A 192 33.25 6.82 -1.29
CA LYS A 192 33.68 6.46 0.08
C LYS A 192 33.03 7.29 1.17
N GLU A 193 32.56 8.49 0.84
CA GLU A 193 31.81 9.30 1.79
C GLU A 193 30.37 8.83 1.93
N ASP A 194 29.73 8.41 0.83
CA ASP A 194 28.38 7.84 0.86
C ASP A 194 28.34 6.55 1.71
N GLU A 195 29.30 5.65 1.48
CA GLU A 195 29.48 4.41 2.26
C GLU A 195 29.61 4.73 3.77
N ARG A 196 30.47 5.69 4.13
CA ARG A 196 30.70 6.10 5.52
C ARG A 196 29.46 6.71 6.17
N GLN A 197 28.68 7.51 5.44
CA GLN A 197 27.45 8.11 5.97
C GLN A 197 26.36 7.07 6.14
N PHE A 198 26.23 6.12 5.21
CA PHE A 198 25.28 5.03 5.31
C PHE A 198 25.61 4.10 6.49
N GLU A 199 26.87 3.72 6.69
CA GLU A 199 27.31 2.97 7.88
C GLU A 199 26.99 3.69 9.20
N ARG A 200 27.16 5.02 9.23
CA ARG A 200 26.81 5.84 10.40
C ARG A 200 25.30 5.82 10.66
N PHE A 201 24.50 5.89 9.61
CA PHE A 201 23.05 5.80 9.70
C PHE A 201 22.59 4.43 10.21
N GLU A 202 23.13 3.34 9.65
CA GLU A 202 22.83 1.97 10.09
C GLU A 202 23.22 1.72 11.55
N THR A 203 24.37 2.26 11.97
CA THR A 203 24.78 2.20 13.39
C THR A 203 23.78 2.90 14.30
N LEU A 204 23.25 4.05 13.87
CA LEU A 204 22.24 4.80 14.62
C LEU A 204 20.90 4.04 14.68
N LEU A 205 20.45 3.46 13.56
CA LEU A 205 19.24 2.64 13.53
C LEU A 205 19.36 1.40 14.42
N THR A 206 20.52 0.73 14.38
CA THR A 206 20.81 -0.43 15.23
C THR A 206 20.73 -0.05 16.71
N TYR A 207 21.33 1.08 17.10
CA TYR A 207 21.24 1.61 18.45
C TYR A 207 19.78 1.81 18.89
N TRP A 208 18.98 2.54 18.12
CA TRP A 208 17.59 2.84 18.50
C TRP A 208 16.68 1.62 18.49
N THR A 209 16.93 0.65 17.60
CA THR A 209 16.17 -0.61 17.54
C THR A 209 16.42 -1.46 18.79
N ALA A 210 17.65 -1.46 19.31
CA ALA A 210 18.04 -2.17 20.53
C ALA A 210 17.71 -1.40 21.81
N TRP A 211 17.59 -0.08 21.73
CA TRP A 211 17.39 0.81 22.89
C TRP A 211 16.12 0.47 23.66
N LYS A 212 16.25 0.42 24.98
CA LYS A 212 15.15 0.28 25.93
C LYS A 212 15.38 1.18 27.14
N ASP A 213 14.30 1.74 27.68
CA ASP A 213 14.37 2.51 28.92
C ASP A 213 14.55 1.62 30.16
N GLY A 214 14.67 2.24 31.33
CA GLY A 214 14.80 1.53 32.62
C GLY A 214 13.61 0.63 32.99
N SER A 215 12.47 0.76 32.30
CA SER A 215 11.29 -0.11 32.46
C SER A 215 11.21 -1.21 31.38
N GLY A 216 12.16 -1.23 30.45
CA GLY A 216 12.23 -2.19 29.35
C GLY A 216 11.38 -1.83 28.12
N LYS A 217 10.78 -0.63 28.07
CA LYS A 217 10.07 -0.16 26.86
C LYS A 217 11.03 0.27 25.79
N ARG A 218 10.70 -0.05 24.53
CA ARG A 218 11.49 0.35 23.35
C ARG A 218 11.34 1.84 23.06
N ALA A 219 12.34 2.40 22.37
CA ALA A 219 12.25 3.75 21.82
C ALA A 219 11.08 3.87 20.83
N PHE A 220 11.01 2.93 19.88
CA PHE A 220 9.99 2.89 18.84
C PHE A 220 9.24 1.55 18.85
N ALA A 221 7.92 1.61 18.89
CA ALA A 221 7.03 0.47 18.90
C ALA A 221 5.74 0.80 18.14
N VAL A 222 5.07 -0.25 17.64
CA VAL A 222 3.73 -0.16 17.09
C VAL A 222 2.81 -1.01 17.97
N PRO A 223 1.73 -0.44 18.54
CA PRO A 223 1.31 0.97 18.44
C PRO A 223 2.18 1.96 19.24
N LEU A 224 2.18 3.23 18.85
CA LEU A 224 3.05 4.30 19.42
C LEU A 224 2.89 4.51 20.93
N HIS A 225 1.72 4.23 21.51
CA HIS A 225 1.53 4.38 22.96
C HIS A 225 2.35 3.36 23.79
N ASN A 226 2.90 2.33 23.14
CA ASN A 226 3.82 1.37 23.75
C ASN A 226 5.28 1.85 23.72
N CYS A 227 5.59 2.95 23.02
CA CYS A 227 6.90 3.57 23.05
C CYS A 227 7.25 4.07 24.46
N SER A 228 8.55 4.13 24.74
CA SER A 228 9.07 4.81 25.91
C SER A 228 8.69 6.29 25.90
N GLN A 229 8.49 6.85 27.09
CA GLN A 229 8.29 8.29 27.31
C GLN A 229 9.54 8.95 27.89
N ASP A 230 10.70 8.26 27.84
CA ASP A 230 11.96 8.84 28.28
C ASP A 230 12.26 10.11 27.47
N SER A 231 12.81 11.11 28.16
CA SER A 231 13.24 12.35 27.54
C SER A 231 14.23 12.13 26.39
N GLU A 232 15.10 11.12 26.47
CA GLU A 232 16.05 10.79 25.40
C GLU A 232 15.34 10.46 24.08
N VAL A 233 14.20 9.77 24.15
CA VAL A 233 13.39 9.40 22.97
C VAL A 233 12.49 10.56 22.55
N THR A 234 11.72 11.12 23.47
CA THR A 234 10.74 12.18 23.16
C THR A 234 11.38 13.48 22.69
N ASN A 235 12.64 13.75 23.05
CA ASN A 235 13.39 14.89 22.51
C ASN A 235 13.64 14.77 21.00
N LEU A 236 13.61 13.57 20.41
CA LEU A 236 13.75 13.39 18.97
C LEU A 236 12.61 14.05 18.18
N ASP A 237 11.40 14.10 18.75
CA ASP A 237 10.24 14.75 18.11
C ASP A 237 10.43 16.27 17.93
N SER A 238 11.37 16.87 18.67
CA SER A 238 11.73 18.28 18.54
C SER A 238 12.75 18.56 17.43
N ILE A 239 13.31 17.52 16.82
CA ILE A 239 14.32 17.61 15.77
C ILE A 239 13.63 17.39 14.43
N SER A 240 13.51 18.46 13.65
CA SER A 240 13.07 18.30 12.25
C SER A 240 14.08 17.46 11.46
N PHE A 241 13.61 16.68 10.50
CA PHE A 241 14.51 15.89 9.65
C PHE A 241 15.58 16.74 8.92
N ALA A 242 15.22 17.97 8.51
CA ALA A 242 16.18 18.91 7.92
C ALA A 242 17.35 19.22 8.86
N LYS A 243 17.05 19.53 10.13
CA LYS A 243 18.06 19.76 11.18
C LYS A 243 18.88 18.49 11.48
N TRP A 244 18.28 17.31 11.37
CA TRP A 244 19.00 16.04 11.57
C TRP A 244 20.00 15.73 10.44
N LEU A 245 19.75 16.23 9.22
CA LEU A 245 20.64 16.06 8.07
C LEU A 245 21.86 17.01 8.08
N GLU A 246 21.87 18.02 8.95
CA GLU A 246 23.01 18.96 9.16
C GLU A 246 24.10 18.36 10.05
#